data_AF-A0A381Z6K2-F1
#
_entry.id   AF-A0A381Z6K2-F1
#
_cell.length_a   1.000
_cell.length_b   1.000
_cell.length_c   1.000
_cell.angle_alpha   90.00
_cell.angle_beta   90.00
_cell.angle_gamma   90.00
#
_symmetry.space_group_name_H-M   'P 1'
#
loop_
_entity.id
_entity.type
_entity.pdbx_description
1 polymer ?
#
loop_
_entity_poly.entity_id
_entity_poly.type
_entity_poly.pdbx_seq_one_letter_code
_entity_poly.pdbx_strand_id
1 'polypeptide(L)'
;MEIKILPRETVLLAKNHQLLINWYINNLNFKIINNNSDIKYCNLETDSGIKIGIADMEQMGNENYSKRIMNTVILQICTNDLKKLF
;
A
#
# COMPACT_ATOMS: atom_id res chain seq x y z
N MET A 1 31.53 2.76 -8.71
CA MET A 1 30.12 3.20 -8.77
C MET A 1 29.52 2.84 -7.43
N GLU A 2 29.17 3.83 -6.60
CA GLU A 2 28.59 3.57 -5.28
C GLU A 2 27.16 3.04 -5.43
N ILE A 3 26.85 1.93 -4.78
CA ILE A 3 25.48 1.40 -4.73
C ILE A 3 24.74 2.17 -3.64
N LYS A 4 23.78 3.01 -4.03
CA LYS A 4 22.91 3.74 -3.11
C LYS A 4 21.62 2.96 -2.89
N ILE A 5 21.43 2.45 -1.68
CA ILE A 5 20.19 1.80 -1.25
C ILE A 5 19.24 2.88 -0.72
N LEU A 6 18.00 2.90 -1.22
CA LEU A 6 16.95 3.84 -0.83
C LEU A 6 15.67 3.07 -0.46
N PRO A 7 14.85 3.58 0.47
CA PRO A 7 13.52 3.03 0.70
C PRO A 7 12.67 3.19 -0.57
N ARG A 8 12.01 2.11 -0.99
CA ARG A 8 11.16 2.10 -2.19
C ARG A 8 9.73 2.49 -1.84
N GLU A 9 9.02 1.60 -1.15
CA GLU A 9 7.71 1.86 -0.56
C GLU A 9 7.41 0.84 0.54
N THR A 10 6.47 1.16 1.44
CA THR A 10 5.89 0.15 2.35
C THR A 10 4.85 -0.67 1.60
N VAL A 11 4.91 -2.01 1.72
CA VAL A 11 3.96 -2.91 1.04
C VAL A 11 2.96 -3.49 2.04
N LEU A 12 1.67 -3.32 1.75
CA LEU A 12 0.55 -3.89 2.49
C LEU A 12 0.07 -5.16 1.80
N LEU A 13 0.05 -6.28 2.53
CA LEU A 13 -0.53 -7.53 2.04
C LEU A 13 -1.99 -7.61 2.50
N ALA A 14 -2.90 -7.87 1.55
CA ALA A 14 -4.32 -7.94 1.85
C ALA A 14 -5.00 -9.07 1.08
N LYS A 15 -5.97 -9.74 1.72
CA LYS A 15 -6.83 -10.76 1.07
C LYS A 15 -7.70 -10.15 -0.03
N ASN A 16 -8.24 -8.96 0.21
CA ASN A 16 -9.01 -8.19 -0.77
C ASN A 16 -8.20 -6.97 -1.22
N HIS A 17 -7.02 -7.20 -1.77
CA HIS A 17 -6.06 -6.14 -2.16
C HIS A 17 -6.70 -5.06 -3.04
N GLN A 18 -7.58 -5.42 -3.98
CA GLN A 18 -8.28 -4.45 -4.84
C GLN A 18 -9.20 -3.50 -4.06
N LEU A 19 -9.91 -3.98 -3.03
CA LEU A 19 -10.74 -3.11 -2.19
C LEU A 19 -9.88 -2.11 -1.42
N LEU A 20 -8.72 -2.53 -0.94
CA LEU A 20 -7.78 -1.64 -0.26
C LEU A 20 -7.20 -0.60 -1.23
N ILE A 21 -6.80 -1.00 -2.44
CA ILE A 21 -6.36 -0.09 -3.51
C ILE A 21 -7.43 0.97 -3.77
N ASN A 22 -8.68 0.55 -4.00
CA ASN A 22 -9.79 1.47 -4.27
C ASN A 22 -10.03 2.42 -3.10
N TRP A 23 -9.89 1.95 -1.86
CA TRP A 23 -10.04 2.80 -0.68
C TRP A 23 -8.99 3.92 -0.65
N TYR A 24 -7.72 3.60 -0.88
CA TYR A 24 -6.64 4.61 -0.91
C TYR A 24 -6.81 5.62 -2.04
N ILE A 25 -7.24 5.18 -3.22
CA ILE A 25 -7.51 6.07 -4.35
C ILE A 25 -8.68 7.01 -4.02
N ASN A 26 -9.80 6.46 -3.57
CA ASN A 26 -11.05 7.23 -3.41
C ASN A 26 -11.06 8.17 -2.21
N ASN A 27 -10.34 7.85 -1.13
CA ASN A 27 -10.37 8.63 0.11
C ASN A 27 -9.13 9.49 0.31
N LEU A 28 -7.97 9.06 -0.21
CA LEU A 28 -6.69 9.71 0.05
C LEU A 28 -6.01 10.23 -1.22
N ASN A 29 -6.70 10.21 -2.36
CA ASN A 29 -6.22 10.70 -3.67
C ASN A 29 -4.88 10.09 -4.11
N PHE A 30 -4.63 8.84 -3.73
CA PHE A 30 -3.52 8.08 -4.29
C PHE A 30 -3.76 7.78 -5.77
N LYS A 31 -2.69 7.73 -6.56
CA LYS A 31 -2.70 7.41 -7.99
C LYS A 31 -1.90 6.14 -8.24
N ILE A 32 -2.37 5.31 -9.17
CA ILE A 32 -1.64 4.11 -9.59
C ILE A 32 -0.42 4.54 -10.41
N ILE A 33 0.77 4.14 -9.96
CA ILE A 33 2.04 4.35 -10.67
C ILE A 33 2.47 3.10 -11.43
N ASN A 34 2.19 1.92 -10.86
CA ASN A 34 2.44 0.64 -11.51
C ASN A 34 1.40 -0.38 -11.05
N ASN A 35 0.94 -1.19 -11.98
CA ASN A 35 0.03 -2.30 -11.69
C ASN A 35 0.58 -3.56 -12.35
N ASN A 36 0.99 -4.53 -11.55
CA ASN A 36 1.47 -5.82 -12.00
C ASN A 36 0.40 -6.87 -11.70
N SER A 37 -0.31 -7.29 -12.75
CA SER A 37 -1.38 -8.27 -12.68
C SER A 37 -0.89 -9.67 -12.32
N ASP A 38 0.33 -10.03 -12.72
CA ASP A 38 0.84 -11.40 -12.61
C ASP A 38 1.09 -11.80 -11.16
N ILE A 39 1.54 -10.84 -10.35
CA ILE A 39 1.75 -10.99 -8.90
C ILE A 39 0.69 -10.25 -8.07
N LYS A 40 -0.38 -9.74 -8.72
CA LYS A 40 -1.47 -8.97 -8.10
C LYS A 40 -0.95 -7.89 -7.14
N TYR A 41 -0.06 -7.05 -7.65
CA TYR A 41 0.63 -6.00 -6.91
C TYR A 41 0.41 -4.64 -7.56
N CYS A 42 0.15 -3.63 -6.75
CA CYS A 42 -0.08 -2.27 -7.21
C CYS A 42 0.74 -1.27 -6.40
N ASN A 43 1.43 -0.36 -7.09
CA ASN A 43 2.09 0.79 -6.50
C ASN A 43 1.22 2.02 -6.63
N LEU A 44 1.04 2.69 -5.50
CA LEU A 44 0.29 3.91 -5.38
C LEU A 44 1.18 5.05 -4.89
N GLU A 45 0.93 6.26 -5.40
CA GLU A 45 1.64 7.48 -4.97
C GLU A 45 0.67 8.67 -4.81
N THR A 46 0.92 9.51 -3.82
CA THR A 46 0.26 10.83 -3.68
C THR A 46 1.05 11.91 -4.40
N ASP A 47 0.43 13.05 -4.69
CA ASP A 47 1.14 14.23 -5.23
C ASP A 47 2.20 14.80 -4.27
N SER A 48 2.15 14.42 -3.00
CA SER A 48 3.17 14.73 -1.99
C SER A 48 4.34 13.73 -1.94
N GLY A 49 4.33 12.69 -2.78
CA GLY A 49 5.39 11.69 -2.89
C GLY A 49 5.31 10.53 -1.91
N ILE A 50 4.19 10.34 -1.19
CA ILE A 50 3.99 9.16 -0.34
C ILE A 50 3.74 7.95 -1.23
N LYS A 51 4.54 6.90 -1.08
CA LYS A 51 4.42 5.66 -1.85
C LYS A 51 4.01 4.49 -0.98
N ILE A 52 3.03 3.72 -1.46
CA ILE A 52 2.62 2.45 -0.86
C ILE A 52 2.47 1.39 -1.96
N GLY A 53 2.91 0.17 -1.66
CA GLY A 53 2.57 -1.02 -2.42
C GLY A 53 1.38 -1.72 -1.78
N ILE A 54 0.48 -2.28 -2.57
CA ILE A 54 -0.58 -3.16 -2.08
C ILE A 54 -0.54 -4.43 -2.92
N ALA A 55 -0.42 -5.57 -2.25
CA ALA A 55 -0.33 -6.87 -2.92
C ALA A 55 -1.36 -7.87 -2.40
N ASP A 56 -1.73 -8.80 -3.27
CA ASP A 56 -2.46 -9.98 -2.87
C ASP A 56 -1.62 -10.84 -1.94
N MET A 57 -2.21 -11.16 -0.79
CA MET A 57 -1.52 -11.87 0.26
C MET A 57 -1.22 -13.33 -0.09
N GLU A 58 -2.12 -14.01 -0.81
CA GLU A 58 -1.96 -15.43 -1.15
C GLU A 58 -0.87 -15.60 -2.22
N GLN A 59 -0.82 -14.70 -3.21
CA GLN A 59 0.25 -14.69 -4.22
C GLN A 59 1.65 -14.41 -3.64
N MET A 60 1.73 -13.76 -2.48
CA MET A 60 3.00 -13.45 -1.82
C MET A 60 3.47 -14.54 -0.85
N GLY A 61 2.90 -15.75 -0.92
CA GLY A 61 3.32 -16.89 -0.11
C GLY A 61 3.01 -16.77 1.38
N ASN A 62 2.10 -15.85 1.75
CA ASN A 62 1.67 -15.68 3.15
C ASN A 62 0.47 -16.59 3.47
N GLU A 63 0.66 -17.88 3.23
CA GLU A 63 -0.36 -18.93 3.37
C GLU A 63 -0.79 -19.14 4.84
N ASN A 64 0.08 -18.76 5.79
CA ASN A 64 -0.14 -18.87 7.25
C ASN A 64 -0.84 -17.65 7.88
N TYR A 65 -1.62 -16.88 7.11
CA TYR A 65 -2.41 -15.74 7.60
C TYR A 65 -3.59 -16.13 8.55
N SER A 66 -3.41 -17.15 9.37
CA SER A 66 -4.47 -17.73 10.20
C SER A 66 -4.70 -17.03 11.53
N LYS A 67 -3.96 -15.97 11.91
CA LYS A 67 -4.16 -15.29 13.21
C LYS A 67 -4.08 -13.77 13.10
N ARG A 68 -5.22 -13.17 12.73
CA ARG A 68 -5.57 -11.74 12.67
C ARG A 68 -5.29 -10.88 13.93
N ILE A 69 -4.57 -11.36 14.94
CA ILE A 69 -4.54 -10.70 16.25
C ILE A 69 -3.33 -9.75 16.43
N MET A 70 -2.26 -9.83 15.61
CA MET A 70 -1.02 -9.10 15.91
C MET A 70 -0.28 -8.42 14.75
N ASN A 71 -0.86 -8.31 13.55
CA ASN A 71 -0.21 -7.56 12.47
C ASN A 71 -0.73 -6.12 12.44
N THR A 72 -0.23 -5.27 13.34
CA THR A 72 -0.53 -3.84 13.28
C THR A 72 0.59 -3.13 12.54
N VAL A 73 0.52 -3.13 11.20
CA VAL A 73 1.24 -2.10 10.45
C VAL A 73 0.46 -0.81 10.62
N ILE A 74 0.98 0.10 11.45
CA ILE A 74 0.44 1.45 11.57
C ILE A 74 1.15 2.32 10.53
N LEU A 75 0.40 2.77 9.53
CA LEU A 75 0.83 3.85 8.64
C LEU A 75 0.28 5.16 9.18
N GLN A 76 1.17 6.04 9.64
CA GLN A 76 0.80 7.38 10.09
C GLN A 76 1.05 8.37 8.95
N ILE A 77 -0.01 9.04 8.52
CA ILE A 77 0.03 10.08 7.48
C ILE A 77 -0.40 11.38 8.13
N CYS A 78 0.41 12.44 7.99
CA CYS A 78 0.04 13.79 8.44
C CYS A 78 -0.61 14.57 7.31
N THR A 79 -1.66 15.33 7.62
CA THR A 79 -2.30 16.29 6.70
C THR A 79 -2.40 17.64 7.40
N ASN A 80 -2.44 18.72 6.61
CA ASN A 80 -2.69 20.08 7.09
C ASN A 80 -4.19 20.38 7.27
N ASP A 81 -5.08 19.56 6.72
CA ASP A 81 -6.53 19.77 6.77
C ASP A 81 -7.28 18.43 6.84
N LEU A 82 -7.64 18.01 8.06
CA LEU A 82 -8.34 16.74 8.30
C LEU A 82 -9.77 16.73 7.74
N LYS A 83 -10.44 17.89 7.70
CA LYS A 83 -11.85 18.00 7.29
C LYS A 83 -12.06 17.83 5.79
N LYS A 84 -11.02 17.99 4.98
CA LYS A 84 -11.07 17.72 3.54
C LYS A 84 -10.85 16.24 3.19
N LEU A 85 -10.41 15.44 4.16
CA LEU A 85 -10.04 14.04 3.95
C LEU A 85 -11.17 13.06 4.29
N PHE A 86 -12.20 13.50 5.02
CA PHE A 86 -13.34 12.71 5.52
C PHE A 86 -14.63 13.51 5.36
#